data_AF-A0A1Q8JJZ3-F1
#
_entry.id   AF-A0A1Q8JJZ3-F1
#
_cell.length_a   1.000
_cell.length_b   1.000
_cell.length_c   1.000
_cell.angle_alpha   90.00
_cell.angle_beta   90.00
_cell.angle_gamma   90.00
#
_symmetry.space_group_name_H-M   'P 1'
#
loop_
_entity.id
_entity.type
_entity.pdbx_description
1 polymer ?
#
loop_
_entity_poly.entity_id
_entity_poly.type
_entity_poly.pdbx_seq_one_letter_code
_entity_poly.pdbx_strand_id
1 'polypeptide(L)'
;MVTTHEESTGRGDGVLRSRAAAEAYVASVCFKHGPPALVGVEIEWMLHHPDRPADPVAPDLLRTALGAHTPPALDPASHGLPLPAGGVVTVEPGGQIEISSAPSDGLTPLIGDVTADAAHLHELLARYGLHPHARAADPVRPAQRLLDLPRYAAMECVFDQVGPHGRSGMCSTSAVQVSLDAGPADTVADRWAVLHELGPVLLAAFANSPVQHGRRTGWKSSRQACWLSLDPSRTAPPELLAAGEDPAAAWARRVVDTPLLCVRGTGSWAVPSGVTFADWASGAVRDGILARPPTLADLDYHVSTLFPPVRPQGHLEVRYVDGQPGDDWAVPAAVLLALTSSDGVVDRVREICEPVRDGWVPAARDALADPALAAAAAALFPLAHEVLAAGGHPLTTAPGPLLARLREITEHRVLRGRCPADDVFPLEDGTAAAAAVPFPAGLHLGDVPGPRETAERHRIEEGVR
;
A
#
# COMPACT_ATOMS: atom_id res chain seq x y z
N MET A 1 18.79 -10.12 10.91
CA MET A 1 19.42 -9.58 12.13
C MET A 1 20.35 -8.45 11.70
N VAL A 2 19.87 -7.20 11.69
CA VAL A 2 20.73 -6.06 11.33
C VAL A 2 21.60 -5.77 12.54
N THR A 3 22.82 -6.25 12.48
CA THR A 3 23.92 -5.86 13.37
C THR A 3 24.19 -4.37 13.15
N THR A 4 23.98 -3.60 14.21
CA THR A 4 24.38 -2.22 14.34
C THR A 4 25.89 -2.08 14.21
N HIS A 5 26.36 -1.39 13.17
CA HIS A 5 27.64 -0.73 13.21
C HIS A 5 27.44 0.77 12.97
N GLU A 6 27.70 1.51 14.03
CA GLU A 6 27.92 2.95 14.05
C GLU A 6 29.05 3.32 13.10
N GLU A 7 28.77 4.23 12.17
CA GLU A 7 29.77 5.23 11.77
C GLU A 7 29.16 6.63 11.92
N SER A 8 29.76 7.35 12.86
CA SER A 8 29.46 8.70 13.29
C SER A 8 29.75 9.71 12.20
N THR A 9 28.70 10.39 11.73
CA THR A 9 28.80 11.75 11.18
C THR A 9 27.68 12.62 11.77
N GLY A 10 28.05 13.41 12.78
CA GLY A 10 27.33 14.57 13.31
C GLY A 10 25.81 14.65 13.16
N ARG A 11 25.04 13.80 13.85
CA ARG A 11 23.62 14.08 14.14
C ARG A 11 23.51 14.67 15.54
N GLY A 12 22.75 15.76 15.67
CA GLY A 12 22.36 16.32 16.97
C GLY A 12 21.64 15.29 17.85
N ASP A 13 21.07 15.72 18.97
CA ASP A 13 20.39 14.87 19.96
C ASP A 13 19.17 14.05 19.43
N GLY A 14 18.93 14.02 18.12
CA GLY A 14 17.86 13.28 17.46
C GLY A 14 16.49 13.92 17.67
N VAL A 15 16.43 15.10 18.30
CA VAL A 15 15.18 15.79 18.63
C VAL A 15 14.85 16.83 17.55
N LEU A 16 13.62 16.78 17.06
CA LEU A 16 13.09 17.68 16.05
C LEU A 16 12.34 18.83 16.71
N ARG A 17 12.82 20.06 16.50
CA ARG A 17 12.29 21.29 17.14
C ARG A 17 11.69 22.28 16.14
N SER A 18 11.61 21.91 14.87
CA SER A 18 11.03 22.76 13.83
C SER A 18 10.51 21.93 12.67
N ARG A 19 9.56 22.51 11.93
CA ARG A 19 9.07 22.00 10.65
C ARG A 19 10.21 21.77 9.66
N ALA A 20 11.06 22.78 9.47
CA ALA A 20 12.17 22.71 8.52
C ALA A 20 13.14 21.55 8.81
N ALA A 21 13.41 21.25 10.09
CA ALA A 21 14.26 20.11 10.45
C ALA A 21 13.59 18.77 10.12
N ALA A 22 12.28 18.65 10.34
CA ALA A 22 11.51 17.46 9.99
C ALA A 22 11.44 17.26 8.47
N GLU A 23 11.16 18.33 7.71
CA GLU A 23 11.10 18.27 6.25
C GLU A 23 12.46 17.87 5.64
N ALA A 24 13.55 18.51 6.08
CA ALA A 24 14.90 18.18 5.61
C ALA A 24 15.26 16.72 5.89
N TYR A 25 14.86 16.20 7.06
CA TYR A 25 15.08 14.80 7.39
C TYR A 25 14.32 13.87 6.44
N VAL A 26 13.01 14.08 6.24
CA VAL A 26 12.18 13.25 5.35
C VAL A 26 12.73 13.24 3.93
N ALA A 27 13.05 14.42 3.38
CA ALA A 27 13.62 14.55 2.05
C ALA A 27 14.94 13.77 1.90
N SER A 28 15.76 13.72 2.96
CA SER A 28 17.06 13.03 2.93
C SER A 28 16.97 11.49 3.03
N VAL A 29 15.90 10.94 3.60
CA VAL A 29 15.82 9.48 3.89
C VAL A 29 14.84 8.74 2.98
N CYS A 30 13.81 9.42 2.46
CA CYS A 30 12.75 8.76 1.70
C CYS A 30 13.12 8.53 0.22
N PHE A 31 14.03 9.32 -0.34
CA PHE A 31 14.48 9.22 -1.73
C PHE A 31 15.99 8.97 -1.77
N LYS A 32 16.40 7.69 -1.73
CA LYS A 32 17.81 7.34 -1.92
C LYS A 32 18.10 7.25 -3.41
N HIS A 33 19.06 8.04 -3.86
CA HIS A 33 19.42 8.09 -5.27
C HIS A 33 20.44 7.01 -5.63
N GLY A 34 20.25 6.41 -6.80
CA GLY A 34 21.13 5.39 -7.36
C GLY A 34 20.51 4.77 -8.61
N PRO A 35 21.28 4.19 -9.52
CA PRO A 35 20.71 3.48 -10.66
C PRO A 35 19.82 2.33 -10.15
N PRO A 36 18.67 2.05 -10.79
CA PRO A 36 17.84 0.93 -10.40
C PRO A 36 18.60 -0.39 -10.54
N ALA A 37 18.74 -1.11 -9.43
CA ALA A 37 19.50 -2.35 -9.36
C ALA A 37 18.73 -3.45 -8.61
N LEU A 38 17.82 -3.07 -7.72
CA LEU A 38 17.10 -3.99 -6.86
C LEU A 38 15.58 -3.89 -7.05
N VAL A 39 14.93 -5.02 -6.85
CA VAL A 39 13.48 -5.16 -6.73
C VAL A 39 13.14 -6.03 -5.53
N GLY A 40 12.07 -5.68 -4.82
CA GLY A 40 11.46 -6.52 -3.81
C GLY A 40 9.95 -6.61 -4.01
N VAL A 41 9.32 -7.61 -3.41
CA VAL A 41 7.87 -7.74 -3.34
C VAL A 41 7.41 -8.08 -1.94
N GLU A 42 6.24 -7.58 -1.60
CA GLU A 42 5.47 -8.01 -0.44
C GLU A 42 4.15 -8.60 -0.94
N ILE A 43 3.81 -9.80 -0.49
CA ILE A 43 2.60 -10.50 -0.93
C ILE A 43 1.81 -10.91 0.29
N GLU A 44 0.54 -10.48 0.33
CA GLU A 44 -0.38 -10.76 1.41
C GLU A 44 -1.44 -11.78 0.99
N TRP A 45 -1.88 -12.62 1.92
CA TRP A 45 -3.00 -13.55 1.74
C TRP A 45 -3.97 -13.56 2.91
N MET A 46 -5.26 -13.65 2.60
CA MET A 46 -6.30 -13.95 3.58
C MET A 46 -6.25 -15.43 3.87
N LEU A 47 -6.21 -15.81 5.14
CA LEU A 47 -6.27 -17.21 5.53
C LEU A 47 -7.68 -17.62 5.88
N HIS A 48 -8.09 -18.80 5.43
CA HIS A 48 -9.41 -19.37 5.74
C HIS A 48 -9.34 -20.89 5.95
N HIS A 49 -10.37 -21.43 6.57
CA HIS A 49 -10.63 -22.87 6.61
C HIS A 49 -11.54 -23.24 5.42
N PRO A 50 -11.10 -24.08 4.48
CA PRO A 50 -11.91 -24.40 3.29
C PRO A 50 -13.30 -24.96 3.61
N ASP A 51 -13.39 -25.85 4.60
CA ASP A 51 -14.67 -26.47 5.00
C ASP A 51 -15.54 -25.56 5.89
N ARG A 52 -14.96 -24.51 6.45
CA ARG A 52 -15.61 -23.59 7.40
C ARG A 52 -15.16 -22.14 7.13
N PRO A 53 -15.47 -21.59 5.95
CA PRO A 53 -14.88 -20.31 5.52
C PRO A 53 -15.32 -19.11 6.36
N ALA A 54 -16.41 -19.23 7.13
CA ALA A 54 -16.88 -18.21 8.06
C ALA A 54 -16.15 -18.23 9.42
N ASP A 55 -15.42 -19.30 9.73
CA ASP A 55 -14.71 -19.40 11.01
C ASP A 55 -13.49 -18.45 11.02
N PRO A 56 -13.27 -17.68 12.10
CA PRO A 56 -12.10 -16.83 12.23
C PRO A 56 -10.84 -17.69 12.40
N VAL A 57 -9.71 -17.19 11.89
CA VAL A 57 -8.41 -17.80 12.16
C VAL A 57 -8.00 -17.46 13.59
N ALA A 58 -7.80 -18.47 14.42
CA ALA A 58 -7.37 -18.27 15.81
C ALA A 58 -5.87 -17.88 15.86
N PRO A 59 -5.47 -16.87 16.66
CA PRO A 59 -4.07 -16.46 16.80
C PRO A 59 -3.13 -17.60 17.22
N ASP A 60 -3.56 -18.44 18.16
CA ASP A 60 -2.75 -19.57 18.67
C ASP A 60 -2.55 -20.65 17.60
N LEU A 61 -3.56 -20.87 16.75
CA LEU A 61 -3.44 -21.79 15.62
C LEU A 61 -2.44 -21.25 14.60
N LEU A 62 -2.55 -19.96 14.25
CA LEU A 62 -1.63 -19.31 13.33
C LEU A 62 -0.19 -19.34 13.85
N ARG A 63 0.03 -19.04 15.13
CA ARG A 63 1.34 -19.16 15.80
C ARG A 63 1.89 -20.58 15.70
N THR A 64 1.06 -21.58 15.99
CA THR A 64 1.47 -22.97 15.93
C THR A 64 1.81 -23.40 14.50
N ALA A 65 1.04 -22.92 13.51
CA ALA A 65 1.25 -23.22 12.10
C ALA A 65 2.56 -22.61 11.56
N LEU A 66 2.87 -21.37 11.94
CA LEU A 66 4.10 -20.68 11.53
C LEU A 66 5.35 -21.21 12.24
N GLY A 67 5.21 -21.75 13.46
CA GLY A 67 6.32 -22.32 14.20
C GLY A 67 7.46 -21.32 14.37
N ALA A 68 8.66 -21.68 13.91
CA ALA A 68 9.86 -20.84 14.01
C ALA A 68 9.79 -19.55 13.18
N HIS A 69 8.88 -19.47 12.21
CA HIS A 69 8.67 -18.29 11.36
C HIS A 69 7.67 -17.29 11.97
N THR A 70 7.08 -17.59 13.13
CA THR A 70 6.12 -16.70 13.79
C THR A 70 6.72 -15.31 14.01
N PRO A 71 6.08 -14.22 13.54
CA PRO A 71 6.61 -12.88 13.76
C PRO A 71 6.42 -12.40 15.21
N PRO A 72 7.29 -11.48 15.70
CA PRO A 72 7.15 -10.85 17.02
C PRO A 72 5.79 -10.17 17.26
N ALA A 73 5.14 -9.71 16.19
CA ALA A 73 3.82 -9.11 16.23
C ALA A 73 2.73 -10.08 16.73
N LEU A 74 2.89 -11.38 16.47
CA LEU A 74 1.96 -12.44 16.88
C LEU A 74 2.41 -13.17 18.16
N ASP A 75 3.72 -13.27 18.36
CA ASP A 75 4.35 -13.79 19.59
C ASP A 75 5.59 -12.96 19.95
N PRO A 76 5.52 -12.09 20.98
CA PRO A 76 6.65 -11.25 21.39
C PRO A 76 7.92 -12.01 21.80
N ALA A 77 7.81 -13.31 22.13
CA ALA A 77 8.96 -14.15 22.45
C ALA A 77 9.65 -14.74 21.21
N SER A 78 9.01 -14.65 20.04
CA SER A 78 9.56 -15.17 18.79
C SER A 78 10.54 -14.19 18.14
N HIS A 79 11.49 -14.75 17.38
CA HIS A 79 12.43 -13.98 16.56
C HIS A 79 12.04 -13.93 15.07
N GLY A 80 11.02 -14.68 14.65
CA GLY A 80 10.56 -14.73 13.25
C GLY A 80 11.68 -15.12 12.29
N LEU A 81 12.12 -16.39 12.34
CA LEU A 81 13.19 -16.84 11.44
C LEU A 81 12.75 -16.67 9.97
N PRO A 82 13.66 -16.25 9.07
CA PRO A 82 13.36 -16.20 7.64
C PRO A 82 12.95 -17.58 7.10
N LEU A 83 12.15 -17.56 6.04
CA LEU A 83 11.84 -18.72 5.22
C LEU A 83 13.10 -19.22 4.47
N PRO A 84 13.08 -20.43 3.88
CA PRO A 84 14.27 -21.04 3.29
C PRO A 84 15.01 -20.20 2.23
N ALA A 85 14.29 -19.41 1.42
CA ALA A 85 14.86 -18.52 0.42
C ALA A 85 15.08 -17.07 0.93
N GLY A 86 14.86 -16.84 2.23
CA GLY A 86 15.21 -15.60 2.93
C GLY A 86 14.06 -14.60 3.10
N GLY A 87 12.86 -14.89 2.59
CA GLY A 87 11.66 -14.09 2.83
C GLY A 87 11.28 -14.07 4.31
N VAL A 88 10.76 -12.94 4.78
CA VAL A 88 10.33 -12.76 6.17
C VAL A 88 8.81 -12.82 6.23
N VAL A 89 8.29 -13.58 7.20
CA VAL A 89 6.86 -13.66 7.46
C VAL A 89 6.42 -12.54 8.39
N THR A 90 5.38 -11.81 8.00
CA THR A 90 4.69 -10.79 8.78
C THR A 90 3.21 -11.15 8.88
N VAL A 91 2.51 -10.59 9.87
CA VAL A 91 1.08 -10.76 10.05
C VAL A 91 0.47 -9.37 10.11
N GLU A 92 -0.50 -9.11 9.23
CA GLU A 92 -1.26 -7.87 9.21
C GLU A 92 -2.38 -7.88 10.25
N PRO A 93 -3.03 -6.74 10.55
CA PRO A 93 -3.90 -6.59 11.72
C PRO A 93 -5.07 -7.57 11.79
N GLY A 94 -5.62 -7.98 10.65
CA GLY A 94 -6.72 -8.95 10.56
C GLY A 94 -6.29 -10.41 10.51
N GLY A 95 -4.98 -10.68 10.61
CA GLY A 95 -4.44 -12.04 10.49
C GLY A 95 -4.11 -12.43 9.05
N GLN A 96 -4.06 -11.47 8.13
CA GLN A 96 -3.47 -11.72 6.82
C GLN A 96 -2.01 -12.11 6.99
N ILE A 97 -1.56 -13.11 6.26
CA ILE A 97 -0.16 -13.52 6.27
C ILE A 97 0.55 -12.84 5.12
N GLU A 98 1.75 -12.34 5.35
CA GLU A 98 2.56 -11.69 4.33
C GLU A 98 3.95 -12.33 4.25
N ILE A 99 4.48 -12.37 3.03
CA ILE A 99 5.91 -12.57 2.77
C ILE A 99 6.47 -11.24 2.28
N SER A 100 7.48 -10.71 2.97
CA SER A 100 8.35 -9.65 2.47
C SER A 100 9.65 -10.27 1.97
N SER A 101 9.90 -10.17 0.66
CA SER A 101 11.07 -10.77 0.01
C SER A 101 12.37 -10.08 0.40
N ALA A 102 13.49 -10.79 0.36
CA ALA A 102 14.79 -10.13 0.29
C ALA A 102 14.91 -9.32 -1.02
N PRO A 103 15.57 -8.14 -1.02
CA PRO A 103 15.85 -7.42 -2.26
C PRO A 103 16.65 -8.29 -3.24
N SER A 104 16.18 -8.35 -4.48
CA SER A 104 16.75 -9.16 -5.55
C SER A 104 17.34 -8.28 -6.66
N ASP A 105 18.45 -8.71 -7.25
CA ASP A 105 19.10 -8.03 -8.37
C ASP A 105 18.51 -8.38 -9.75
N GLY A 106 17.46 -9.21 -9.78
CA GLY A 106 16.82 -9.65 -11.01
C GLY A 106 15.43 -10.23 -10.81
N LEU A 107 14.64 -10.21 -11.89
CA LEU A 107 13.27 -10.74 -11.87
C LEU A 107 13.24 -12.27 -11.75
N THR A 108 14.18 -12.96 -12.40
CA THR A 108 14.28 -14.43 -12.33
C THR A 108 14.58 -14.95 -10.92
N PRO A 109 15.65 -14.51 -10.22
CA PRO A 109 15.90 -14.94 -8.83
C PRO A 109 14.75 -14.53 -7.89
N LEU A 110 14.21 -13.32 -8.02
CA LEU A 110 13.07 -12.87 -7.22
C LEU A 110 11.89 -13.85 -7.29
N ILE A 111 11.47 -14.20 -8.51
CA ILE A 111 10.34 -15.10 -8.71
C ILE A 111 10.65 -16.48 -8.15
N GLY A 112 11.86 -17.00 -8.38
CA GLY A 112 12.28 -18.30 -7.85
C GLY A 112 12.18 -18.36 -6.32
N ASP A 113 12.79 -17.38 -5.64
CA ASP A 113 12.88 -17.33 -4.19
C ASP A 113 11.50 -17.15 -3.54
N VAL A 114 10.72 -16.17 -4.02
CA VAL A 114 9.39 -15.88 -3.47
C VAL A 114 8.40 -17.02 -3.74
N THR A 115 8.46 -17.67 -4.90
CA THR A 115 7.63 -18.84 -5.19
C THR A 115 7.97 -20.01 -4.27
N ALA A 116 9.27 -20.25 -4.01
CA ALA A 116 9.72 -21.30 -3.10
C ALA A 116 9.26 -21.03 -1.65
N ASP A 117 9.42 -19.78 -1.19
CA ASP A 117 9.01 -19.36 0.15
C ASP A 117 7.48 -19.38 0.33
N ALA A 118 6.72 -18.94 -0.67
CA ALA A 118 5.25 -19.02 -0.66
C ALA A 118 4.78 -20.48 -0.62
N ALA A 119 5.38 -21.37 -1.42
CA ALA A 119 5.07 -22.80 -1.37
C ALA A 119 5.36 -23.40 0.02
N HIS A 120 6.52 -23.09 0.60
CA HIS A 120 6.88 -23.54 1.94
C HIS A 120 5.89 -23.05 3.00
N LEU A 121 5.57 -21.75 3.00
CA LEU A 121 4.61 -21.16 3.93
C LEU A 121 3.23 -21.79 3.80
N HIS A 122 2.73 -21.96 2.57
CA HIS A 122 1.43 -22.59 2.33
C HIS A 122 1.40 -24.06 2.77
N GLU A 123 2.48 -24.82 2.59
CA GLU A 123 2.61 -26.18 3.11
C GLU A 123 2.56 -26.23 4.64
N LEU A 124 3.18 -25.28 5.34
CA LEU A 124 3.11 -25.17 6.80
C LEU A 124 1.68 -24.91 7.27
N LEU A 125 1.00 -23.94 6.65
CA LEU A 125 -0.37 -23.53 6.97
C LEU A 125 -1.38 -24.67 6.69
N ALA A 126 -1.22 -25.39 5.58
CA ALA A 126 -2.12 -26.46 5.16
C ALA A 126 -2.15 -27.63 6.16
N ARG A 127 -1.05 -27.91 6.88
CA ARG A 127 -1.01 -28.94 7.94
C ARG A 127 -1.98 -28.65 9.09
N TYR A 128 -2.37 -27.39 9.24
CA TYR A 128 -3.31 -26.91 10.25
C TYR A 128 -4.66 -26.51 9.64
N GLY A 129 -4.93 -26.89 8.38
CA GLY A 129 -6.17 -26.61 7.68
C GLY A 129 -6.40 -25.12 7.39
N LEU A 130 -5.32 -24.34 7.27
CA LEU A 130 -5.35 -22.93 6.86
C LEU A 130 -4.87 -22.82 5.41
N HIS A 131 -5.64 -22.11 4.59
CA HIS A 131 -5.34 -21.93 3.17
C HIS A 131 -5.44 -20.46 2.76
N PRO A 132 -4.56 -19.99 1.86
CA PRO A 132 -4.68 -18.66 1.28
C PRO A 132 -5.96 -18.56 0.44
N HIS A 133 -6.62 -17.41 0.51
CA HIS A 133 -7.76 -17.08 -0.33
C HIS A 133 -7.28 -16.42 -1.62
N ALA A 134 -7.91 -16.73 -2.74
CA ALA A 134 -7.55 -16.21 -4.06
C ALA A 134 -8.03 -14.77 -4.34
N ARG A 135 -8.68 -14.11 -3.38
CA ARG A 135 -9.30 -12.78 -3.52
C ARG A 135 -8.58 -11.79 -2.64
N ALA A 136 -8.52 -10.54 -3.11
CA ALA A 136 -7.85 -9.45 -2.41
C ALA A 136 -8.68 -8.80 -1.29
N ALA A 137 -9.91 -9.28 -1.07
CA ALA A 137 -10.73 -8.92 0.08
C ALA A 137 -11.44 -10.15 0.62
N ASP A 138 -11.70 -10.18 1.93
CA ASP A 138 -12.37 -11.30 2.59
C ASP A 138 -13.83 -11.39 2.11
N PRO A 139 -14.20 -12.44 1.35
CA PRO A 139 -15.52 -12.50 0.76
C PRO A 139 -16.58 -13.04 1.71
N VAL A 140 -16.23 -13.44 2.95
CA VAL A 140 -17.15 -14.10 3.87
C VAL A 140 -17.23 -13.38 5.21
N ARG A 141 -16.09 -13.18 5.88
CA ARG A 141 -16.06 -12.73 7.28
C ARG A 141 -16.09 -11.21 7.38
N PRO A 142 -16.70 -10.64 8.43
CA PRO A 142 -16.62 -9.21 8.71
C PRO A 142 -15.19 -8.80 9.13
N ALA A 143 -14.88 -7.51 9.02
CA ALA A 143 -13.60 -6.98 9.46
C ALA A 143 -13.42 -7.09 10.98
N GLN A 144 -12.40 -7.85 11.39
CA GLN A 144 -12.05 -8.03 12.79
C GLN A 144 -10.53 -7.98 12.94
N ARG A 145 -10.05 -7.17 13.90
CA ARG A 145 -8.64 -7.14 14.26
C ARG A 145 -8.27 -8.37 15.08
N LEU A 146 -7.25 -9.08 14.61
CA LEU A 146 -6.61 -10.23 15.26
C LEU A 146 -5.45 -9.79 16.14
N LEU A 147 -4.59 -8.90 15.63
CA LEU A 147 -3.40 -8.45 16.37
C LEU A 147 -3.74 -7.40 17.42
N ASP A 148 -3.39 -7.66 18.68
CA ASP A 148 -3.59 -6.74 19.79
C ASP A 148 -2.35 -5.88 20.08
N LEU A 149 -1.96 -5.07 19.09
CA LEU A 149 -0.86 -4.12 19.21
C LEU A 149 -1.38 -2.69 19.36
N PRO A 150 -0.78 -1.85 20.24
CA PRO A 150 -1.25 -0.47 20.46
C PRO A 150 -1.34 0.38 19.18
N ARG A 151 -0.46 0.14 18.21
CA ARG A 151 -0.52 0.74 16.87
C ARG A 151 -1.88 0.50 16.22
N TYR A 152 -2.26 -0.76 16.06
CA TYR A 152 -3.47 -1.13 15.32
C TYR A 152 -4.74 -0.77 16.09
N ALA A 153 -4.71 -0.79 17.43
CA ALA A 153 -5.80 -0.26 18.24
C ALA A 153 -6.01 1.27 18.04
N ALA A 154 -4.92 2.04 17.97
CA ALA A 154 -5.01 3.47 17.69
C ALA A 154 -5.48 3.76 16.24
N MET A 155 -4.97 2.99 15.27
CA MET A 155 -5.39 3.08 13.86
C MET A 155 -6.88 2.77 13.71
N GLU A 156 -7.36 1.68 14.30
CA GLU A 156 -8.78 1.28 14.30
C GLU A 156 -9.66 2.41 14.85
N CYS A 157 -9.29 2.98 16.01
CA CYS A 157 -10.02 4.08 16.63
C CYS A 157 -10.13 5.31 15.73
N VAL A 158 -9.05 5.69 15.02
CA VAL A 158 -9.09 6.83 14.09
C VAL A 158 -9.93 6.51 12.86
N PHE A 159 -9.78 5.32 12.28
CA PHE A 159 -10.50 4.92 11.08
C PHE A 159 -12.00 4.77 11.29
N ASP A 160 -12.42 4.24 12.45
CA ASP A 160 -13.84 4.09 12.78
C ASP A 160 -14.58 5.43 12.91
N GLN A 161 -13.87 6.54 13.14
CA GLN A 161 -14.45 7.89 13.15
C GLN A 161 -14.84 8.37 11.75
N VAL A 162 -14.20 7.85 10.70
CA VAL A 162 -14.53 8.16 9.30
C VAL A 162 -15.63 7.23 8.80
N GLY A 163 -15.53 5.93 9.10
CA GLY A 163 -16.52 4.94 8.70
C GLY A 163 -15.97 3.51 8.71
N PRO A 164 -16.77 2.52 8.27
CA PRO A 164 -16.42 1.09 8.38
C PRO A 164 -15.28 0.64 7.45
N HIS A 165 -14.93 1.48 6.48
CA HIS A 165 -14.03 1.11 5.38
C HIS A 165 -12.56 1.03 5.80
N GLY A 166 -12.11 1.85 6.75
CA GLY A 166 -10.70 1.80 7.18
C GLY A 166 -10.36 0.54 7.95
N ARG A 167 -11.27 0.10 8.82
CA ARG A 167 -11.16 -1.22 9.48
C ARG A 167 -11.16 -2.36 8.46
N SER A 168 -11.97 -2.25 7.42
CA SER A 168 -12.03 -3.25 6.35
C SER A 168 -10.73 -3.31 5.54
N GLY A 169 -10.18 -2.17 5.14
CA GLY A 169 -8.88 -2.10 4.46
C GLY A 169 -7.73 -2.63 5.33
N MET A 170 -7.82 -2.44 6.65
CA MET A 170 -6.79 -2.91 7.58
C MET A 170 -6.90 -4.43 7.86
N CYS A 171 -8.11 -4.97 8.01
CA CYS A 171 -8.31 -6.32 8.54
C CYS A 171 -8.88 -7.32 7.53
N SER A 172 -9.19 -6.91 6.31
CA SER A 172 -9.93 -7.77 5.37
C SER A 172 -9.52 -7.59 3.92
N THR A 173 -8.29 -7.12 3.67
CA THR A 173 -7.74 -7.03 2.31
C THR A 173 -6.31 -7.54 2.24
N SER A 174 -5.89 -7.99 1.05
CA SER A 174 -4.49 -8.30 0.70
C SER A 174 -4.01 -7.50 -0.51
N ALA A 175 -2.72 -7.20 -0.54
CA ALA A 175 -2.03 -6.59 -1.68
C ALA A 175 -0.93 -7.48 -2.28
N VAL A 176 -0.52 -7.11 -3.49
CA VAL A 176 0.85 -7.31 -3.97
C VAL A 176 1.51 -5.93 -3.97
N GLN A 177 2.61 -5.77 -3.25
CA GLN A 177 3.35 -4.53 -3.18
C GLN A 177 4.71 -4.73 -3.83
N VAL A 178 5.18 -3.76 -4.62
CA VAL A 178 6.45 -3.87 -5.36
C VAL A 178 7.37 -2.73 -4.97
N SER A 179 8.54 -3.07 -4.47
CA SER A 179 9.57 -2.12 -4.04
C SER A 179 10.61 -1.94 -5.14
N LEU A 180 10.80 -0.70 -5.57
CA LEU A 180 11.70 -0.31 -6.64
C LEU A 180 12.69 0.73 -6.15
N ASP A 181 13.94 0.67 -6.61
CA ASP A 181 14.86 1.79 -6.41
C ASP A 181 14.30 3.09 -7.02
N ALA A 182 14.48 4.20 -6.29
CA ALA A 182 13.97 5.51 -6.68
C ALA A 182 14.61 6.04 -7.97
N GLY A 183 15.85 5.65 -8.24
CA GLY A 183 16.60 6.04 -9.42
C GLY A 183 17.59 7.19 -9.16
N PRO A 184 18.35 7.59 -10.19
CA PRO A 184 19.24 8.74 -10.16
C PRO A 184 18.51 10.06 -9.83
N ALA A 185 19.22 11.01 -9.22
CA ALA A 185 18.65 12.28 -8.77
C ALA A 185 18.07 13.14 -9.91
N ASP A 186 18.59 13.00 -11.12
CA ASP A 186 18.16 13.72 -12.33
C ASP A 186 16.91 13.12 -12.99
N THR A 187 16.55 11.87 -12.68
CA THR A 187 15.39 11.17 -13.25
C THR A 187 14.34 10.76 -12.21
N VAL A 188 14.61 10.98 -10.92
CA VAL A 188 13.72 10.57 -9.82
C VAL A 188 12.33 11.20 -9.91
N ALA A 189 12.21 12.42 -10.43
CA ALA A 189 10.93 13.10 -10.62
C ALA A 189 10.06 12.39 -11.67
N ASP A 190 10.64 11.99 -12.81
CA ASP A 190 9.92 11.27 -13.85
C ASP A 190 9.56 9.85 -13.41
N ARG A 191 10.46 9.18 -12.68
CA ARG A 191 10.18 7.87 -12.07
C ARG A 191 9.06 7.95 -11.03
N TRP A 192 9.06 8.99 -10.18
CA TRP A 192 7.98 9.24 -9.24
C TRP A 192 6.65 9.50 -9.96
N ALA A 193 6.65 10.32 -11.01
CA ALA A 193 5.46 10.64 -11.78
C ALA A 193 4.89 9.42 -12.51
N VAL A 194 5.72 8.68 -13.25
CA VAL A 194 5.25 7.55 -14.06
C VAL A 194 4.62 6.46 -13.19
N LEU A 195 5.13 6.19 -11.98
CA LEU A 195 4.55 5.20 -11.07
C LEU A 195 3.11 5.56 -10.62
N HIS A 196 2.80 6.86 -10.53
CA HIS A 196 1.45 7.34 -10.24
C HIS A 196 0.57 7.36 -11.50
N GLU A 197 1.11 7.80 -12.64
CA GLU A 197 0.40 7.84 -13.92
C GLU A 197 -0.01 6.43 -14.40
N LEU A 198 0.83 5.40 -14.17
CA LEU A 198 0.48 3.98 -14.38
C LEU A 198 -0.61 3.46 -13.43
N GLY A 199 -0.74 4.08 -12.25
CA GLY A 199 -1.49 3.55 -11.12
C GLY A 199 -2.91 3.13 -11.47
N PRO A 200 -3.75 4.00 -12.07
CA PRO A 200 -5.10 3.65 -12.48
C PRO A 200 -5.16 2.45 -13.43
N VAL A 201 -4.23 2.33 -14.38
CA VAL A 201 -4.26 1.25 -15.38
C VAL A 201 -3.88 -0.09 -14.76
N LEU A 202 -2.83 -0.14 -13.93
CA LEU A 202 -2.43 -1.36 -13.25
C LEU A 202 -3.44 -1.79 -12.19
N LEU A 203 -3.99 -0.83 -11.44
CA LEU A 203 -5.08 -1.09 -10.49
C LEU A 203 -6.28 -1.72 -11.19
N ALA A 204 -6.70 -1.16 -12.32
CA ALA A 204 -7.79 -1.71 -13.12
C ALA A 204 -7.48 -3.11 -13.67
N ALA A 205 -6.29 -3.32 -14.24
CA ALA A 205 -5.92 -4.60 -14.83
C ALA A 205 -5.83 -5.74 -13.80
N PHE A 206 -5.47 -5.41 -12.56
CA PHE A 206 -5.25 -6.38 -11.48
C PHE A 206 -6.32 -6.35 -10.37
N ALA A 207 -7.41 -5.60 -10.54
CA ALA A 207 -8.51 -5.58 -9.56
C ALA A 207 -9.04 -7.00 -9.27
N ASN A 208 -9.09 -7.41 -8.00
CA ASN A 208 -9.37 -8.79 -7.59
C ASN A 208 -10.19 -8.88 -6.28
N SER A 209 -11.02 -7.88 -6.00
CA SER A 209 -11.86 -7.86 -4.80
C SER A 209 -13.30 -7.41 -5.08
N PRO A 210 -14.07 -8.14 -5.91
CA PRO A 210 -15.45 -7.78 -6.24
C PRO A 210 -16.47 -8.04 -5.11
N VAL A 211 -16.07 -8.85 -4.13
CA VAL A 211 -16.89 -9.31 -3.00
C VAL A 211 -16.13 -9.02 -1.72
N GLN A 212 -16.88 -8.56 -0.71
CA GLN A 212 -16.36 -8.31 0.63
C GLN A 212 -17.46 -8.55 1.66
N HIS A 213 -17.16 -9.26 2.75
CA HIS A 213 -18.08 -9.53 3.86
C HIS A 213 -19.42 -10.16 3.42
N GLY A 214 -19.37 -11.18 2.55
CA GLY A 214 -20.54 -11.93 2.10
C GLY A 214 -21.35 -11.28 0.96
N ARG A 215 -20.89 -10.16 0.38
CA ARG A 215 -21.64 -9.45 -0.66
C ARG A 215 -20.76 -8.88 -1.77
N ARG A 216 -21.33 -8.81 -2.98
CA ARG A 216 -20.78 -7.96 -4.05
C ARG A 216 -20.89 -6.50 -3.66
N THR A 217 -19.79 -5.77 -3.78
CA THR A 217 -19.72 -4.37 -3.31
C THR A 217 -20.10 -3.35 -4.37
N GLY A 218 -20.12 -3.77 -5.65
CA GLY A 218 -20.22 -2.87 -6.80
C GLY A 218 -18.88 -2.28 -7.24
N TRP A 219 -17.78 -2.62 -6.55
CA TRP A 219 -16.41 -2.25 -6.93
C TRP A 219 -15.70 -3.48 -7.48
N LYS A 220 -14.78 -3.29 -8.43
CA LYS A 220 -13.86 -4.34 -8.89
C LYS A 220 -12.70 -4.53 -7.91
N SER A 221 -12.22 -3.43 -7.32
CA SER A 221 -11.30 -3.43 -6.18
C SER A 221 -11.98 -2.80 -4.97
N SER A 222 -12.65 -3.61 -4.15
CA SER A 222 -13.17 -3.19 -2.85
C SER A 222 -12.03 -2.81 -1.90
N ARG A 223 -10.87 -3.44 -2.05
CA ARG A 223 -9.66 -3.07 -1.33
C ARG A 223 -9.30 -1.61 -1.57
N GLN A 224 -9.14 -1.20 -2.84
CA GLN A 224 -8.79 0.18 -3.12
C GLN A 224 -9.91 1.14 -2.72
N ALA A 225 -11.17 0.74 -2.88
CA ALA A 225 -12.31 1.52 -2.39
C ALA A 225 -12.22 1.80 -0.89
N CYS A 226 -11.73 0.84 -0.08
CA CYS A 226 -11.50 1.05 1.34
C CYS A 226 -10.47 2.16 1.60
N TRP A 227 -9.32 2.11 0.93
CA TRP A 227 -8.26 3.11 1.08
C TRP A 227 -8.66 4.50 0.58
N LEU A 228 -9.33 4.59 -0.57
CA LEU A 228 -9.83 5.85 -1.13
C LEU A 228 -10.94 6.50 -0.28
N SER A 229 -11.60 5.73 0.59
CA SER A 229 -12.66 6.22 1.48
C SER A 229 -12.13 6.81 2.80
N LEU A 230 -10.81 6.81 3.02
CA LEU A 230 -10.18 7.31 4.23
C LEU A 230 -9.72 8.77 4.08
N ASP A 231 -9.02 9.26 5.11
CA ASP A 231 -8.34 10.56 5.12
C ASP A 231 -7.42 10.71 3.89
N PRO A 232 -7.74 11.62 2.94
CA PRO A 232 -6.99 11.77 1.71
C PRO A 232 -5.59 12.31 1.95
N SER A 233 -5.34 13.06 3.05
CA SER A 233 -3.98 13.53 3.38
C SER A 233 -2.98 12.38 3.53
N ARG A 234 -3.48 11.19 3.88
CA ARG A 234 -2.70 9.98 4.12
C ARG A 234 -2.77 8.95 3.00
N THR A 235 -3.89 8.89 2.28
CA THR A 235 -4.23 7.78 1.38
C THR A 235 -4.36 8.16 -0.09
N ALA A 236 -4.68 9.44 -0.38
CA ALA A 236 -4.84 9.87 -1.77
C ALA A 236 -3.47 9.84 -2.49
N PRO A 237 -3.44 9.62 -3.82
CA PRO A 237 -2.26 9.94 -4.60
C PRO A 237 -1.78 11.38 -4.31
N PRO A 238 -0.47 11.65 -4.33
CA PRO A 238 0.01 13.03 -4.34
C PRO A 238 -0.53 13.77 -5.56
N GLU A 239 -0.72 15.09 -5.41
CA GLU A 239 -0.97 15.94 -6.57
C GLU A 239 0.20 15.81 -7.56
N LEU A 240 -0.12 15.92 -8.85
CA LEU A 240 0.91 15.96 -9.88
C LEU A 240 1.81 17.15 -9.62
N LEU A 241 3.11 16.88 -9.51
CA LEU A 241 4.11 17.89 -9.24
C LEU A 241 4.17 18.89 -10.40
N ALA A 242 4.35 20.17 -10.07
CA ALA A 242 4.64 21.16 -11.10
C ALA A 242 5.99 20.85 -11.76
N ALA A 243 6.17 21.26 -13.01
CA ALA A 243 7.43 21.04 -13.72
C ALA A 243 8.61 21.63 -12.93
N GLY A 244 9.62 20.79 -12.64
CA GLY A 244 10.82 21.17 -11.88
C GLY A 244 10.66 21.15 -10.35
N GLU A 245 9.50 20.72 -9.83
CA GLU A 245 9.32 20.51 -8.40
C GLU A 245 9.97 19.20 -7.93
N ASP A 246 10.66 19.26 -6.80
CA ASP A 246 11.34 18.10 -6.20
C ASP A 246 10.34 17.18 -5.46
N PRO A 247 10.20 15.90 -5.86
CA PRO A 247 9.32 14.95 -5.18
C PRO A 247 9.69 14.74 -3.71
N ALA A 248 10.97 14.83 -3.34
CA ALA A 248 11.40 14.67 -1.96
C ALA A 248 10.91 15.82 -1.08
N ALA A 249 11.01 17.07 -1.57
CA ALA A 249 10.48 18.24 -0.89
C ALA A 249 8.94 18.22 -0.79
N ALA A 250 8.25 17.82 -1.86
CA ALA A 250 6.78 17.71 -1.85
C ALA A 250 6.29 16.64 -0.87
N TRP A 251 6.93 15.47 -0.87
CA TRP A 251 6.66 14.40 0.09
C TRP A 251 6.94 14.84 1.53
N ALA A 252 8.05 15.54 1.77
CA ALA A 252 8.40 16.06 3.08
C ALA A 252 7.33 17.00 3.65
N ARG A 253 6.82 17.93 2.84
CA ARG A 253 5.69 18.80 3.23
C ARG A 253 4.45 17.97 3.56
N ARG A 254 4.08 17.03 2.68
CA ARG A 254 2.93 16.14 2.92
C ARG A 254 3.05 15.38 4.23
N VAL A 255 4.21 14.79 4.54
CA VAL A 255 4.44 14.05 5.78
C VAL A 255 4.22 14.95 7.00
N VAL A 256 4.81 16.14 7.03
CA VAL A 256 4.72 17.01 8.21
C VAL A 256 3.34 17.64 8.39
N ASP A 257 2.60 17.84 7.30
CA ASP A 257 1.24 18.37 7.28
C ASP A 257 0.16 17.30 7.50
N THR A 258 0.49 16.00 7.37
CA THR A 258 -0.44 14.91 7.64
C THR A 258 -0.68 14.79 9.16
N PRO A 259 -1.95 14.72 9.63
CA PRO A 259 -2.25 14.50 11.04
C PRO A 259 -1.60 13.23 11.58
N LEU A 260 -1.15 13.27 12.83
CA LEU A 260 -0.60 12.11 13.53
C LEU A 260 -1.68 11.04 13.66
N LEU A 261 -1.37 9.81 13.26
CA LEU A 261 -2.26 8.67 13.47
C LEU A 261 -2.15 8.11 14.89
N CYS A 262 -0.91 8.06 15.40
CA CYS A 262 -0.58 7.64 16.76
C CYS A 262 0.87 8.01 17.11
N VAL A 263 1.21 8.03 18.40
CA VAL A 263 2.59 8.21 18.89
C VAL A 263 2.96 7.09 19.84
N ARG A 264 4.17 6.54 19.69
CA ARG A 264 4.67 5.44 20.51
C ARG A 264 4.90 5.89 21.96
N GLY A 265 4.35 5.14 22.90
CA GLY A 265 4.49 5.40 24.33
C GLY A 265 4.05 4.22 25.19
N THR A 266 3.90 4.45 26.49
CA THR A 266 3.34 3.47 27.42
C THR A 266 1.80 3.56 27.42
N GLY A 267 1.12 2.41 27.37
CA GLY A 267 -0.34 2.37 27.34
C GLY A 267 -0.92 2.79 25.98
N SER A 268 -1.85 3.74 25.99
CA SER A 268 -2.53 4.21 24.77
C SER A 268 -1.60 5.03 23.88
N TRP A 269 -1.63 4.76 22.58
CA TRP A 269 -0.89 5.52 21.56
C TRP A 269 -1.76 6.60 20.88
N ALA A 270 -2.96 6.85 21.40
CA ALA A 270 -3.87 7.85 20.88
C ALA A 270 -3.29 9.27 21.00
N VAL A 271 -3.62 10.11 20.02
CA VAL A 271 -3.23 11.52 19.94
C VAL A 271 -4.48 12.38 19.72
N PRO A 272 -4.46 13.67 20.09
CA PRO A 272 -5.56 14.57 19.77
C PRO A 272 -5.80 14.63 18.27
N SER A 273 -7.07 14.62 17.86
CA SER A 273 -7.46 14.63 16.44
C SER A 273 -6.98 15.90 15.74
N GLY A 274 -6.52 15.76 14.49
CA GLY A 274 -6.08 16.87 13.64
C GLY A 274 -4.70 17.45 13.94
N VAL A 275 -4.00 17.02 15.01
CA VAL A 275 -2.64 17.50 15.30
C VAL A 275 -1.66 16.93 14.28
N THR A 276 -0.94 17.80 13.58
CA THR A 276 0.07 17.41 12.58
C THR A 276 1.44 17.16 13.22
N PHE A 277 2.35 16.52 12.48
CA PHE A 277 3.73 16.40 12.94
C PHE A 277 4.41 17.78 13.03
N ALA A 278 4.07 18.72 12.14
CA ALA A 278 4.57 20.09 12.18
C ALA A 278 4.14 20.85 13.44
N ASP A 279 2.89 20.69 13.89
CA ASP A 279 2.39 21.27 15.15
C ASP A 279 3.18 20.73 16.35
N TRP A 280 3.43 19.42 16.35
CA TRP A 280 4.21 18.79 17.40
C TRP A 280 5.68 19.23 17.38
N ALA A 281 6.32 19.26 16.21
CA ALA A 281 7.72 19.67 16.06
C ALA A 281 7.94 21.14 16.43
N SER A 282 7.02 22.04 16.06
CA SER A 282 7.11 23.47 16.36
C SER A 282 6.82 23.82 17.82
N GLY A 283 6.12 22.94 18.55
CA GLY A 283 5.69 23.22 19.92
C GLY A 283 4.36 23.91 20.06
N ALA A 284 3.57 23.98 18.98
CA ALA A 284 2.19 24.44 19.03
C ALA A 284 1.32 23.58 19.96
N VAL A 285 1.66 22.29 20.11
CA VAL A 285 0.99 21.35 21.03
C VAL A 285 2.00 20.72 21.99
N ARG A 286 1.70 20.81 23.29
CA ARG A 286 2.50 20.23 24.39
C ARG A 286 1.56 19.70 25.48
N ASP A 287 0.89 18.59 25.18
CA ASP A 287 -0.03 17.93 26.11
C ASP A 287 0.07 16.41 26.00
N GLY A 288 -0.18 15.70 27.11
CA GLY A 288 -0.16 14.25 27.20
C GLY A 288 1.12 13.63 26.60
N ILE A 289 0.93 12.69 25.66
CA ILE A 289 2.04 12.01 24.97
C ILE A 289 2.90 12.96 24.10
N LEU A 290 2.37 14.14 23.78
CA LEU A 290 3.03 15.19 22.97
C LEU A 290 3.75 16.25 23.82
N ALA A 291 3.81 16.08 25.15
CA ALA A 291 4.47 17.04 26.05
C ALA A 291 5.99 17.18 25.79
N ARG A 292 6.62 16.13 25.25
CA ARG A 292 8.02 16.16 24.78
C ARG A 292 8.10 16.61 23.32
N PRO A 293 9.22 17.17 22.85
CA PRO A 293 9.44 17.33 21.42
C PRO A 293 9.54 15.95 20.71
N PRO A 294 9.19 15.89 19.41
CA PRO A 294 9.36 14.67 18.63
C PRO A 294 10.83 14.33 18.39
N THR A 295 11.10 13.06 18.14
CA THR A 295 12.40 12.54 17.75
C THR A 295 12.41 12.08 16.29
N LEU A 296 13.58 11.80 15.73
CA LEU A 296 13.71 11.15 14.42
C LEU A 296 12.94 9.82 14.36
N ALA A 297 12.98 9.03 15.43
CA ALA A 297 12.25 7.76 15.51
C ALA A 297 10.73 7.93 15.53
N ASP A 298 10.22 9.07 16.01
CA ASP A 298 8.80 9.40 15.88
C ASP A 298 8.44 9.79 14.45
N LEU A 299 9.33 10.50 13.75
CA LEU A 299 9.13 10.89 12.36
C LEU A 299 9.18 9.69 11.42
N ASP A 300 10.18 8.81 11.57
CA ASP A 300 10.26 7.53 10.84
C ASP A 300 8.98 6.71 11.04
N TYR A 301 8.47 6.68 12.27
CA TYR A 301 7.24 5.98 12.59
C TYR A 301 6.02 6.67 11.96
N HIS A 302 5.92 8.00 12.01
CA HIS A 302 4.84 8.75 11.36
C HIS A 302 4.81 8.53 9.85
N VAL A 303 5.96 8.50 9.16
CA VAL A 303 6.07 8.15 7.73
C VAL A 303 5.41 6.80 7.43
N SER A 304 5.63 5.79 8.29
CA SER A 304 5.00 4.47 8.14
C SER A 304 3.46 4.47 8.32
N THR A 305 2.89 5.59 8.79
CA THR A 305 1.44 5.78 8.92
C THR A 305 0.83 6.52 7.75
N LEU A 306 1.60 6.79 6.69
CA LEU A 306 1.07 7.22 5.40
C LEU A 306 0.90 6.00 4.50
N PHE A 307 -0.22 5.98 3.75
CA PHE A 307 -0.62 4.87 2.89
C PHE A 307 -0.99 5.36 1.48
N PRO A 308 -0.17 6.21 0.83
CA PRO A 308 -0.43 6.61 -0.56
C PRO A 308 -0.29 5.41 -1.51
N PRO A 309 -0.76 5.52 -2.76
CA PRO A 309 -0.59 4.47 -3.77
C PRO A 309 0.88 4.15 -4.08
N VAL A 310 1.80 5.11 -3.94
CA VAL A 310 3.26 4.90 -3.97
C VAL A 310 3.88 5.58 -2.77
N ARG A 311 4.63 4.84 -1.95
CA ARG A 311 5.26 5.36 -0.73
C ARG A 311 6.78 5.35 -0.84
N PRO A 312 7.46 6.48 -0.60
CA PRO A 312 8.92 6.53 -0.60
C PRO A 312 9.46 6.24 0.82
N GLN A 313 10.31 5.23 0.96
CA GLN A 313 10.94 4.81 2.22
C GLN A 313 12.44 4.47 2.01
N GLY A 314 13.11 5.26 1.18
CA GLY A 314 14.46 5.00 0.67
C GLY A 314 14.46 4.16 -0.60
N HIS A 315 13.31 3.59 -0.95
CA HIS A 315 12.93 3.01 -2.22
C HIS A 315 11.47 3.45 -2.48
N LEU A 316 10.94 3.23 -3.67
CA LEU A 316 9.55 3.52 -4.04
C LEU A 316 8.74 2.24 -3.96
N GLU A 317 7.81 2.19 -3.02
CA GLU A 317 6.92 1.05 -2.78
C GLU A 317 5.58 1.31 -3.48
N VAL A 318 5.25 0.50 -4.49
CA VAL A 318 3.97 0.52 -5.21
C VAL A 318 2.94 -0.33 -4.49
N ARG A 319 1.79 0.27 -4.14
CA ARG A 319 0.83 -0.28 -3.16
C ARG A 319 -0.60 -0.38 -3.69
N TYR A 320 -0.84 -0.14 -4.99
CA TYR A 320 -2.20 -0.11 -5.55
C TYR A 320 -2.66 -1.42 -6.20
N VAL A 321 -1.84 -2.47 -6.16
CA VAL A 321 -2.17 -3.78 -6.75
C VAL A 321 -2.84 -4.67 -5.70
N ASP A 322 -4.05 -5.13 -6.02
CA ASP A 322 -4.78 -6.13 -5.23
C ASP A 322 -3.99 -7.45 -5.13
N GLY A 323 -4.12 -8.19 -4.04
CA GLY A 323 -3.61 -9.56 -3.93
C GLY A 323 -4.07 -10.43 -5.10
N GLN A 324 -3.16 -11.21 -5.69
CA GLN A 324 -3.42 -12.01 -6.90
C GLN A 324 -3.55 -13.51 -6.59
N PRO A 325 -4.32 -14.28 -7.39
CA PRO A 325 -4.51 -15.70 -7.17
C PRO A 325 -3.25 -16.52 -7.54
N GLY A 326 -2.86 -17.45 -6.68
CA GLY A 326 -1.73 -18.34 -6.93
C GLY A 326 -0.45 -17.57 -7.25
N ASP A 327 0.23 -17.96 -8.34
CA ASP A 327 1.49 -17.35 -8.77
C ASP A 327 1.30 -16.11 -9.66
N ASP A 328 0.06 -15.65 -9.88
CA ASP A 328 -0.22 -14.47 -10.72
C ASP A 328 0.33 -13.17 -10.11
N TRP A 329 0.78 -13.17 -8.85
CA TRP A 329 1.46 -12.04 -8.20
C TRP A 329 2.73 -11.58 -8.95
N ALA A 330 3.40 -12.48 -9.67
CA ALA A 330 4.64 -12.16 -10.39
C ALA A 330 4.39 -11.29 -11.63
N VAL A 331 3.17 -11.32 -12.18
CA VAL A 331 2.78 -10.59 -13.39
C VAL A 331 2.76 -9.07 -13.17
N PRO A 332 2.09 -8.51 -12.15
CA PRO A 332 2.14 -7.07 -11.90
C PRO A 332 3.56 -6.56 -11.62
N ALA A 333 4.40 -7.33 -10.91
CA ALA A 333 5.81 -6.97 -10.69
C ALA A 333 6.60 -6.90 -12.00
N ALA A 334 6.45 -7.90 -12.88
CA ALA A 334 7.11 -7.92 -14.18
C ALA A 334 6.65 -6.79 -15.11
N VAL A 335 5.33 -6.53 -15.17
CA VAL A 335 4.76 -5.44 -15.97
C VAL A 335 5.26 -4.08 -15.48
N LEU A 336 5.30 -3.87 -14.16
CA LEU A 336 5.79 -2.63 -13.58
C LEU A 336 7.27 -2.39 -13.89
N LEU A 337 8.12 -3.40 -13.72
CA LEU A 337 9.55 -3.32 -14.06
C LEU A 337 9.77 -3.03 -15.55
N ALA A 338 9.00 -3.69 -16.42
CA ALA A 338 9.08 -3.49 -17.85
C ALA A 338 8.71 -2.06 -18.25
N LEU A 339 7.60 -1.54 -17.72
CA LEU A 339 7.07 -0.21 -18.07
C LEU A 339 7.85 0.94 -17.41
N THR A 340 8.82 0.64 -16.55
CA THR A 340 9.69 1.64 -15.90
C THR A 340 11.18 1.39 -16.15
N SER A 341 11.51 0.60 -17.18
CA SER A 341 12.87 0.10 -17.41
C SER A 341 13.83 1.09 -18.06
N SER A 342 13.34 2.06 -18.82
CA SER A 342 14.16 3.05 -19.53
C SER A 342 13.37 4.31 -19.85
N ASP A 343 14.07 5.42 -20.06
CA ASP A 343 13.46 6.74 -20.32
C ASP A 343 12.51 6.70 -21.52
N GLY A 344 12.91 6.06 -22.63
CA GLY A 344 12.05 5.93 -23.81
C GLY A 344 10.79 5.10 -23.58
N VAL A 345 10.83 4.11 -22.68
CA VAL A 345 9.63 3.36 -22.27
C VAL A 345 8.77 4.22 -21.35
N VAL A 346 9.39 4.91 -20.39
CA VAL A 346 8.72 5.83 -19.47
C VAL A 346 7.96 6.90 -20.25
N ASP A 347 8.60 7.60 -21.20
CA ASP A 347 7.94 8.61 -22.04
C ASP A 347 6.70 8.05 -22.73
N ARG A 348 6.82 6.85 -23.32
CA ARG A 348 5.72 6.18 -24.00
C ARG A 348 4.58 5.82 -23.05
N VAL A 349 4.89 5.39 -21.84
CA VAL A 349 3.90 5.05 -20.83
C VAL A 349 3.15 6.29 -20.38
N ARG A 350 3.85 7.38 -20.12
CA ARG A 350 3.25 8.67 -19.74
C ARG A 350 2.30 9.17 -20.82
N GLU A 351 2.70 9.11 -22.10
CA GLU A 351 1.81 9.43 -23.24
C GLU A 351 0.52 8.58 -23.24
N ILE A 352 0.63 7.27 -22.99
CA ILE A 352 -0.52 6.36 -22.98
C ILE A 352 -1.42 6.61 -21.76
N CYS A 353 -0.83 6.92 -20.61
CA CYS A 353 -1.53 7.13 -19.35
C CYS A 353 -2.13 8.54 -19.20
N GLU A 354 -1.67 9.53 -19.96
CA GLU A 354 -2.12 10.93 -19.89
C GLU A 354 -3.66 11.08 -19.80
N PRO A 355 -4.49 10.38 -20.59
CA PRO A 355 -5.95 10.53 -20.52
C PRO A 355 -6.60 9.92 -19.27
N VAL A 356 -5.88 9.07 -18.53
CA VAL A 356 -6.43 8.23 -17.44
C VAL A 356 -5.68 8.39 -16.12
N ARG A 357 -4.62 9.22 -16.05
CA ARG A 357 -3.73 9.36 -14.88
C ARG A 357 -4.43 9.76 -13.58
N ASP A 358 -5.57 10.43 -13.67
CA ASP A 358 -6.39 10.83 -12.51
C ASP A 358 -7.55 9.85 -12.23
N GLY A 359 -7.69 8.80 -13.04
CA GLY A 359 -8.80 7.85 -13.07
C GLY A 359 -8.81 6.80 -11.94
N TRP A 360 -8.32 7.12 -10.74
CA TRP A 360 -8.22 6.19 -9.61
C TRP A 360 -9.57 5.59 -9.18
N VAL A 361 -10.62 6.41 -9.20
CA VAL A 361 -11.96 6.00 -8.79
C VAL A 361 -12.62 5.08 -9.83
N PRO A 362 -12.70 5.45 -11.13
CA PRO A 362 -13.11 4.53 -12.18
C PRO A 362 -12.27 3.24 -12.21
N ALA A 363 -10.95 3.32 -11.98
CA ALA A 363 -10.10 2.15 -11.94
C ALA A 363 -10.48 1.17 -10.82
N ALA A 364 -10.77 1.67 -9.62
CA ALA A 364 -11.20 0.82 -8.52
C ALA A 364 -12.64 0.30 -8.70
N ARG A 365 -13.55 1.13 -9.23
CA ARG A 365 -14.97 0.77 -9.36
C ARG A 365 -15.23 -0.13 -10.54
N ASP A 366 -14.81 0.30 -11.72
CA ASP A 366 -15.17 -0.27 -13.02
C ASP A 366 -14.02 -1.08 -13.63
N ALA A 367 -12.78 -0.85 -13.19
CA ALA A 367 -11.58 -1.50 -13.73
C ALA A 367 -11.51 -1.38 -15.25
N LEU A 368 -11.17 -2.47 -15.96
CA LEU A 368 -11.10 -2.48 -17.42
C LEU A 368 -12.48 -2.51 -18.13
N ALA A 369 -13.58 -2.42 -17.38
CA ALA A 369 -14.88 -2.11 -17.98
C ALA A 369 -14.99 -0.61 -18.37
N ASP A 370 -14.15 0.26 -17.80
CA ASP A 370 -13.99 1.64 -18.27
C ASP A 370 -13.23 1.63 -19.62
N PRO A 371 -13.81 2.21 -20.69
CA PRO A 371 -13.21 2.14 -22.03
C PRO A 371 -11.84 2.84 -22.15
N ALA A 372 -11.60 3.91 -21.40
CA ALA A 372 -10.34 4.65 -21.48
C ALA A 372 -9.22 3.85 -20.78
N LEU A 373 -9.50 3.30 -19.60
CA LEU A 373 -8.57 2.41 -18.90
C LEU A 373 -8.29 1.13 -19.69
N ALA A 374 -9.32 0.54 -20.31
CA ALA A 374 -9.17 -0.62 -21.19
C ALA A 374 -8.26 -0.33 -22.39
N ALA A 375 -8.44 0.82 -23.04
CA ALA A 375 -7.62 1.24 -24.17
C ALA A 375 -6.14 1.45 -23.76
N ALA A 376 -5.91 2.12 -22.62
CA ALA A 376 -4.56 2.30 -22.08
C ALA A 376 -3.90 0.94 -21.74
N ALA A 377 -4.62 0.04 -21.05
CA ALA A 377 -4.11 -1.29 -20.72
C ALA A 377 -3.80 -2.12 -21.98
N ALA A 378 -4.65 -2.04 -23.01
CA ALA A 378 -4.44 -2.73 -24.28
C ALA A 378 -3.20 -2.24 -25.05
N ALA A 379 -2.73 -1.02 -24.79
CA ALA A 379 -1.48 -0.49 -25.33
C ALA A 379 -0.26 -0.86 -24.44
N LEU A 380 -0.40 -0.78 -23.11
CA LEU A 380 0.70 -1.01 -22.17
C LEU A 380 1.10 -2.49 -22.03
N PHE A 381 0.15 -3.43 -22.02
CA PHE A 381 0.49 -4.83 -21.81
C PHE A 381 1.31 -5.44 -22.95
N PRO A 382 1.01 -5.17 -24.24
CA PRO A 382 1.89 -5.55 -25.34
C PRO A 382 3.28 -4.91 -25.24
N LEU A 383 3.37 -3.61 -24.88
CA LEU A 383 4.64 -2.93 -24.66
C LEU A 383 5.47 -3.61 -23.55
N ALA A 384 4.85 -3.95 -22.41
CA ALA A 384 5.50 -4.68 -21.34
C ALA A 384 6.02 -6.04 -21.81
N HIS A 385 5.20 -6.78 -22.58
CA HIS A 385 5.61 -8.06 -23.16
C HIS A 385 6.81 -7.89 -24.11
N GLU A 386 6.83 -6.87 -24.96
CA GLU A 386 7.96 -6.58 -25.87
C GLU A 386 9.26 -6.32 -25.09
N VAL A 387 9.21 -5.50 -24.05
CA VAL A 387 10.36 -5.19 -23.19
C VAL A 387 10.89 -6.44 -22.49
N LEU A 388 10.01 -7.24 -21.89
CA LEU A 388 10.40 -8.46 -21.17
C LEU A 388 10.93 -9.55 -22.12
N ALA A 389 10.36 -9.66 -23.33
CA ALA A 389 10.81 -10.62 -24.34
C ALA A 389 12.17 -10.24 -24.96
N ALA A 390 12.48 -8.95 -25.05
CA ALA A 390 13.79 -8.48 -25.52
C ALA A 390 14.92 -8.81 -24.53
N GLY A 391 14.64 -8.83 -23.22
CA GLY A 391 15.53 -9.36 -22.19
C GLY A 391 16.89 -8.65 -22.06
N GLY A 392 16.89 -7.32 -21.93
CA GLY A 392 18.12 -6.50 -21.94
C GLY A 392 18.76 -6.19 -20.57
N HIS A 393 18.08 -6.49 -19.47
CA HIS A 393 18.55 -6.18 -18.10
C HIS A 393 18.08 -7.26 -17.12
N PRO A 394 18.84 -7.58 -16.03
CA PRO A 394 18.40 -8.57 -15.04
C PRO A 394 17.00 -8.31 -14.46
N LEU A 395 16.64 -7.05 -14.22
CA LEU A 395 15.32 -6.64 -13.74
C LEU A 395 14.19 -6.83 -14.78
N THR A 396 14.51 -6.98 -16.07
CA THR A 396 13.50 -7.22 -17.14
C THR A 396 13.66 -8.57 -17.81
N THR A 397 14.59 -9.41 -17.35
CA THR A 397 14.78 -10.77 -17.84
C THR A 397 13.79 -11.70 -17.15
N ALA A 398 12.65 -11.92 -17.80
CA ALA A 398 11.58 -12.76 -17.29
C ALA A 398 11.78 -14.25 -17.65
N PRO A 399 11.48 -15.18 -16.72
CA PRO A 399 11.39 -16.60 -17.04
C PRO A 399 10.33 -16.89 -18.12
N GLY A 400 10.57 -17.91 -18.95
CA GLY A 400 9.64 -18.32 -20.01
C GLY A 400 8.19 -18.57 -19.55
N PRO A 401 7.95 -19.27 -18.42
CA PRO A 401 6.60 -19.44 -17.88
C PRO A 401 5.89 -18.12 -17.54
N LEU A 402 6.62 -17.12 -17.03
CA LEU A 402 6.05 -15.81 -16.73
C LEU A 402 5.66 -15.07 -18.01
N LEU A 403 6.50 -15.11 -19.06
CA LEU A 403 6.18 -14.52 -20.35
C LEU A 403 4.94 -15.16 -20.99
N ALA A 404 4.84 -16.49 -20.91
CA ALA A 404 3.65 -17.21 -21.38
C ALA A 404 2.41 -16.78 -20.57
N ARG A 405 2.54 -16.68 -19.24
CA ARG A 405 1.44 -16.26 -18.38
C ARG A 405 0.98 -14.83 -18.63
N LEU A 406 1.93 -13.90 -18.82
CA LEU A 406 1.63 -12.51 -19.20
C LEU A 406 0.85 -12.47 -20.50
N ARG A 407 1.29 -13.21 -21.53
CA ARG A 407 0.57 -13.30 -22.81
C ARG A 407 -0.86 -13.81 -22.65
N GLU A 408 -1.06 -14.89 -21.88
CA GLU A 408 -2.40 -15.42 -21.61
C GLU A 408 -3.29 -14.36 -20.94
N ILE A 409 -2.78 -13.66 -19.93
CA ILE A 409 -3.52 -12.59 -19.24
C ILE A 409 -3.83 -11.45 -20.20
N THR A 410 -2.87 -11.05 -21.04
CA THR A 410 -3.09 -10.01 -22.05
C THR A 410 -4.22 -10.41 -23.00
N GLU A 411 -4.18 -11.62 -23.58
CA GLU A 411 -5.12 -12.07 -24.61
C GLU A 411 -6.51 -12.42 -24.07
N HIS A 412 -6.57 -13.03 -22.88
CA HIS A 412 -7.82 -13.56 -22.32
C HIS A 412 -8.50 -12.64 -21.30
N ARG A 413 -7.77 -11.67 -20.73
CA ARG A 413 -8.31 -10.68 -19.79
C ARG A 413 -8.19 -9.26 -20.34
N VAL A 414 -6.98 -8.71 -20.44
CA VAL A 414 -6.76 -7.27 -20.68
C VAL A 414 -7.36 -6.81 -22.01
N LEU A 415 -7.05 -7.47 -23.12
CA LEU A 415 -7.58 -7.11 -24.45
C LEU A 415 -9.10 -7.31 -24.58
N ARG A 416 -9.72 -7.96 -23.60
CA ARG A 416 -11.17 -8.17 -23.52
C ARG A 416 -11.86 -7.23 -22.54
N GLY A 417 -11.13 -6.25 -21.97
CA GLY A 417 -11.66 -5.34 -20.96
C GLY A 417 -12.03 -6.05 -19.65
N ARG A 418 -11.32 -7.13 -19.30
CA ARG A 418 -11.58 -7.94 -18.10
C ARG A 418 -10.38 -7.96 -17.16
N CYS A 419 -10.65 -8.12 -15.88
CA CYS A 419 -9.69 -8.24 -14.78
C CYS A 419 -10.02 -9.48 -13.91
N PRO A 420 -9.16 -9.87 -12.94
CA PRO A 420 -9.45 -11.01 -12.05
C PRO A 420 -10.80 -10.94 -11.34
N ALA A 421 -11.30 -9.74 -11.01
CA ALA A 421 -12.61 -9.52 -10.43
C ALA A 421 -13.80 -9.87 -11.35
N ASP A 422 -13.56 -10.18 -12.63
CA ASP A 422 -14.56 -10.70 -13.57
C ASP A 422 -14.66 -12.23 -13.60
N ASP A 423 -13.72 -12.93 -12.97
CA ASP A 423 -13.73 -14.39 -12.93
C ASP A 423 -14.69 -14.88 -11.83
N VAL A 424 -15.38 -16.01 -12.08
CA VAL A 424 -16.34 -16.59 -11.11
C VAL A 424 -15.56 -17.35 -10.03
N PHE A 425 -15.93 -17.17 -8.77
CA PHE A 425 -15.30 -17.88 -7.65
C PHE A 425 -16.34 -18.67 -6.85
N PRO A 426 -16.11 -19.96 -6.50
CA PRO A 426 -17.14 -20.81 -5.90
C PRO A 426 -17.77 -20.30 -4.60
N LEU A 427 -17.02 -19.55 -3.79
CA LEU A 427 -17.52 -18.93 -2.55
C LEU A 427 -18.43 -17.71 -2.79
N GLU A 428 -18.64 -17.31 -4.04
CA GLU A 428 -19.55 -16.23 -4.44
C GLU A 428 -20.96 -16.74 -4.81
N ASP A 429 -21.13 -18.06 -5.01
CA ASP A 429 -22.39 -18.70 -5.40
C ASP A 429 -23.19 -19.15 -4.16
N GLY A 430 -23.58 -18.20 -3.30
CA GLY A 430 -24.33 -18.48 -2.06
C GLY A 430 -25.04 -17.26 -1.49
N THR A 431 -26.31 -17.06 -1.91
CA THR A 431 -27.39 -16.25 -1.31
C THR A 431 -27.05 -15.19 -0.24
N ALA A 432 -27.36 -13.91 -0.51
CA ALA A 432 -28.59 -13.26 -0.03
C ALA A 432 -28.66 -11.76 -0.43
N ALA A 433 -29.89 -11.27 -0.49
CA ALA A 433 -30.31 -9.97 -1.01
C ALA A 433 -29.69 -8.75 -0.30
N ALA A 434 -29.64 -7.66 -1.06
CA ALA A 434 -29.18 -6.34 -0.71
C ALA A 434 -29.75 -5.81 0.62
N ALA A 435 -28.86 -5.61 1.60
CA ALA A 435 -28.96 -4.51 2.54
C ALA A 435 -27.68 -3.67 2.39
N ALA A 436 -27.80 -2.56 1.66
CA ALA A 436 -26.70 -1.67 1.36
C ALA A 436 -26.38 -0.81 2.58
N VAL A 437 -25.17 -0.94 3.14
CA VAL A 437 -24.42 0.29 3.43
C VAL A 437 -23.69 0.57 2.12
N PRO A 438 -24.21 1.47 1.28
CA PRO A 438 -23.50 1.88 0.07
C PRO A 438 -22.16 2.50 0.52
N PHE A 439 -21.09 2.28 -0.25
CA PHE A 439 -19.97 3.21 -0.20
C PHE A 439 -20.56 4.61 -0.50
N PRO A 440 -20.20 5.65 0.26
CA PRO A 440 -20.77 6.98 0.02
C PRO A 440 -20.58 7.36 -1.45
N ALA A 441 -21.65 7.88 -2.07
CA ALA A 441 -21.67 8.23 -3.50
C ALA A 441 -20.66 9.34 -3.85
N GLY A 442 -20.09 10.01 -2.85
CA GLY A 442 -18.90 10.84 -2.96
C GLY A 442 -17.82 10.26 -2.05
N LEU A 443 -16.71 9.83 -2.65
CA LEU A 443 -15.45 9.72 -1.91
C LEU A 443 -15.15 11.10 -1.33
N HIS A 444 -14.64 11.17 -0.10
CA HIS A 444 -14.13 12.40 0.49
C HIS A 444 -12.81 12.81 -0.20
N LEU A 445 -12.86 13.10 -1.50
CA LEU A 445 -11.95 14.05 -2.13
C LEU A 445 -12.46 15.42 -1.68
N GLY A 446 -12.12 15.78 -0.44
CA GLY A 446 -12.60 17.01 0.17
C GLY A 446 -12.23 18.21 -0.68
N ASP A 447 -13.21 19.05 -0.99
CA ASP A 447 -12.94 20.47 -1.23
C ASP A 447 -12.13 20.98 -0.03
N VAL A 448 -10.89 21.37 -0.27
CA VAL A 448 -10.04 22.01 0.74
C VAL A 448 -10.78 23.25 1.24
N PRO A 449 -11.13 23.36 2.53
CA PRO A 449 -11.67 24.61 3.06
C PRO A 449 -10.58 25.66 2.98
N GLY A 450 -10.78 26.69 2.14
CA GLY A 450 -9.94 27.87 2.12
C GLY A 450 -9.81 28.50 3.52
N PRO A 451 -8.72 29.25 3.79
CA PRO A 451 -8.48 29.83 5.10
C PRO A 451 -9.67 30.69 5.54
N ARG A 452 -10.24 30.36 6.71
CA ARG A 452 -11.31 31.14 7.33
C ARG A 452 -10.83 32.56 7.59
N GLU A 453 -11.33 33.53 6.83
CA GLU A 453 -11.23 34.94 7.17
C GLU A 453 -11.91 35.17 8.52
N THR A 454 -11.11 35.61 9.50
CA THR A 454 -11.57 36.09 10.79
C THR A 454 -12.39 37.37 10.62
N ALA A 455 -13.71 37.23 10.53
CA ALA A 455 -14.65 38.35 10.58
C ALA A 455 -15.28 38.46 11.98
N GLU A 456 -14.51 38.95 12.95
CA GLU A 456 -15.06 39.55 14.18
C GLU A 456 -14.36 40.89 14.46
N ARG A 457 -14.76 41.90 13.70
CA ARG A 457 -14.61 43.31 14.06
C ARG A 457 -15.84 44.09 13.62
N HIS A 458 -16.84 44.16 14.51
CA HIS A 458 -17.62 45.35 14.85
C HIS A 458 -19.00 44.95 15.40
N ARG A 459 -19.18 45.17 16.70
CA ARG A 459 -20.28 45.92 17.34
C ARG A 459 -20.46 45.37 18.75
N ILE A 460 -20.11 46.18 19.74
CA ILE A 460 -21.02 46.70 20.77
C ILE A 460 -20.20 47.80 21.47
N GLU A 461 -20.30 49.01 20.94
CA GLU A 461 -20.31 50.23 21.76
C GLU A 461 -21.80 50.58 21.87
N GLU A 462 -22.35 50.49 23.07
CA GLU A 462 -23.38 51.39 23.60
C GLU A 462 -23.72 50.98 25.04
N GLY A 463 -23.57 51.91 25.99
CA GLY A 463 -24.40 51.90 27.21
C GLY A 463 -23.73 51.92 28.59
N VAL A 464 -22.95 52.97 28.89
CA VAL A 464 -23.18 53.89 30.03
C VAL A 464 -23.51 53.28 31.41
N ARG A 465 -22.52 53.18 32.31
CA ARG A 465 -22.39 53.98 33.55
C ARG A 465 -21.13 53.65 34.34
#